data_AF-A0A7W1YJ24-F1
#
_entry.id   AF-A0A7W1YJ24-F1
#
_cell.length_a   1.000
_cell.length_b   1.000
_cell.length_c   1.000
_cell.angle_alpha   90.00
_cell.angle_beta   90.00
_cell.angle_gamma   90.00
#
_symmetry.space_group_name_H-M   'P 1'
#
loop_
_entity.id
_entity.type
_entity.pdbx_description
1 polymer ?
#
loop_
_entity_poly.entity_id
_entity_poly.type
_entity_poly.pdbx_seq_one_letter_code
_entity_poly.pdbx_strand_id
1 'polypeptide(L)'
;GYSVDVRPLAAVADQAPTLEHTGETWQLACTQGHQRMEGRDIAREDVLELHRSDPGARRRRGADELWDKGVDGKEGGRLSVFGSSHEYVGHKWGMAVDLTTCTGCQACVVACTAENNVPVVGRDEVRKGREMHWIRIDRYYTSTADAAGRPDLLDVEVVHQPVMCQQCGQAPCEEVCPAMATVHNDEGINHMVYNRCIGTRYCSNNCPYKVRRFNWYEYSKYRAGPIGSGSPLVRIAKNIQTSGATSSQAELSQAPLQMLLNPEVTVRSRGVMEKCNFCLQRTREIRETEKASGSRAKDGAVTTACAQTCPTQAITFGDLNDPNAQVNAAIAQAHGWKLLDAELNTRPAVTYLAKIRNRPATAEERGIDTPAADHVAGGKP
;
A
#
# COMPACT_ATOMS: atom_id res chain seq x y z
N GLY A 1 -17.15 21.53 -15.08
CA GLY A 1 -15.91 22.16 -14.60
C GLY A 1 -14.77 21.16 -14.48
N TYR A 2 -14.98 20.03 -13.80
CA TYR A 2 -13.96 18.96 -13.64
C TYR A 2 -14.11 17.80 -14.63
N SER A 3 -15.30 17.65 -15.21
CA SER A 3 -15.66 16.61 -16.16
C SER A 3 -16.63 17.16 -17.21
N VAL A 4 -16.85 16.36 -18.25
CA VAL A 4 -17.91 16.56 -19.26
C VAL A 4 -19.11 15.71 -18.86
N ASP A 5 -20.30 16.30 -18.88
CA ASP A 5 -21.54 15.56 -18.66
C ASP A 5 -21.92 14.80 -19.93
N VAL A 6 -21.78 13.48 -19.91
CA VAL A 6 -22.07 12.59 -21.04
C VAL A 6 -23.50 12.05 -21.01
N ARG A 7 -24.30 12.32 -19.98
CA ARG A 7 -25.69 11.83 -19.88
C ARG A 7 -26.56 12.20 -21.08
N PRO A 8 -26.45 13.40 -21.69
CA PRO A 8 -27.22 13.74 -22.87
C PRO A 8 -26.98 12.81 -24.08
N LEU A 9 -25.81 12.15 -24.15
CA LEU A 9 -25.52 11.20 -25.23
C LEU A 9 -26.38 9.93 -25.16
N ALA A 10 -26.99 9.63 -24.00
CA ALA A 10 -27.91 8.50 -23.87
C ALA A 10 -29.16 8.64 -24.76
N ALA A 11 -29.58 9.87 -25.10
CA ALA A 11 -30.71 10.12 -25.98
C ALA A 11 -30.44 9.76 -27.45
N VAL A 12 -29.17 9.55 -27.82
CA VAL A 12 -28.71 9.19 -29.17
C VAL A 12 -27.91 7.88 -29.17
N ALA A 13 -28.12 7.03 -28.17
CA ALA A 13 -27.35 5.79 -27.98
C ALA A 13 -27.44 4.81 -29.17
N ASP A 14 -28.52 4.87 -29.94
CA ASP A 14 -28.74 4.01 -31.12
C ASP A 14 -27.98 4.50 -32.37
N GLN A 15 -27.35 5.68 -32.32
CA GLN A 15 -26.58 6.23 -33.42
C GLN A 15 -25.10 5.89 -33.26
N ALA A 16 -24.45 5.49 -34.36
CA ALA A 16 -23.02 5.24 -34.36
C ALA A 16 -22.26 6.56 -34.12
N PRO A 17 -21.39 6.65 -33.10
CA PRO A 17 -20.62 7.85 -32.84
C PRO A 17 -19.55 8.04 -33.93
N THR A 18 -19.34 9.30 -34.32
CA THR A 18 -18.17 9.70 -35.10
C THR A 18 -17.11 10.25 -34.16
N LEU A 19 -15.85 9.85 -34.36
CA LEU A 19 -14.72 10.27 -33.55
C LEU A 19 -13.79 11.13 -34.40
N GLU A 20 -13.53 12.36 -33.95
CA GLU A 20 -12.59 13.28 -34.58
C GLU A 20 -11.53 13.71 -33.56
N HIS A 21 -10.26 13.70 -33.99
CA HIS A 21 -9.15 14.13 -33.14
C HIS A 21 -9.09 15.66 -33.11
N THR A 22 -9.44 16.25 -31.97
CA THR A 22 -9.54 17.72 -31.81
C THR A 22 -8.20 18.45 -31.73
N GLY A 23 -7.10 17.73 -31.47
CA GLY A 23 -5.77 18.32 -31.26
C GLY A 23 -5.55 18.94 -29.87
N GLU A 24 -6.58 19.00 -29.02
CA GLU A 24 -6.45 19.51 -27.66
C GLU A 24 -5.79 18.50 -26.71
N THR A 25 -4.87 18.97 -25.89
CA THR A 25 -4.17 18.13 -24.90
C THR A 25 -4.63 18.44 -23.48
N TRP A 26 -4.96 17.39 -22.71
CA TRP A 26 -5.38 17.50 -21.32
C TRP A 26 -4.46 16.71 -20.40
N GLN A 27 -4.02 17.32 -19.30
CA GLN A 27 -3.23 16.62 -18.28
C GLN A 27 -4.14 15.81 -17.37
N LEU A 28 -3.91 14.51 -17.24
CA LEU A 28 -4.66 13.66 -16.31
C LEU A 28 -3.92 13.54 -14.97
N ALA A 29 -4.67 13.56 -13.86
CA ALA A 29 -4.11 13.33 -12.53
C ALA A 29 -4.12 11.82 -12.26
N CYS A 30 -2.98 11.16 -12.45
CA CYS A 30 -2.81 9.75 -12.16
C CYS A 30 -1.88 9.57 -10.95
N THR A 31 -2.25 8.68 -10.03
CA THR A 31 -1.44 8.36 -8.85
C THR A 31 -0.38 7.31 -9.15
N GLN A 32 -0.62 6.43 -10.12
CA GLN A 32 0.30 5.38 -10.53
C GLN A 32 0.98 5.72 -11.86
N GLY A 33 2.30 5.97 -11.81
CA GLY A 33 3.08 6.30 -13.01
C GLY A 33 3.35 5.10 -13.93
N HIS A 34 3.86 4.00 -13.37
CA HIS A 34 4.21 2.79 -14.15
C HIS A 34 3.16 1.71 -13.90
N GLN A 35 2.66 1.11 -14.98
CA GLN A 35 1.61 0.08 -14.93
C GLN A 35 2.16 -1.34 -15.18
N ARG A 36 3.48 -1.49 -15.36
CA ARG A 36 4.19 -2.76 -15.56
C ARG A 36 5.12 -3.04 -14.39
N MET A 37 5.43 -4.33 -14.18
CA MET A 37 6.38 -4.75 -13.15
C MET A 37 7.85 -4.59 -13.55
N GLU A 38 8.14 -4.32 -14.83
CA GLU A 38 9.51 -4.16 -15.36
C GLU A 38 10.43 -5.35 -15.01
N GLY A 39 9.89 -6.58 -15.10
CA GLY A 39 10.61 -7.82 -14.79
C GLY A 39 10.87 -8.05 -13.29
N ARG A 40 10.36 -7.21 -12.40
CA ARG A 40 10.56 -7.31 -10.95
C ARG A 40 9.53 -8.20 -10.30
N ASP A 41 9.96 -8.95 -9.29
CA ASP A 41 9.11 -9.89 -8.55
C ASP A 41 8.30 -9.19 -7.43
N ILE A 42 7.41 -8.27 -7.82
CA ILE A 42 6.62 -7.43 -6.89
C ILE A 42 5.31 -8.12 -6.52
N ALA A 43 4.49 -8.43 -7.53
CA ALA A 43 3.21 -9.10 -7.38
C ALA A 43 3.33 -10.50 -8.01
N ARG A 44 3.34 -11.55 -7.18
CA ARG A 44 3.48 -12.92 -7.66
C ARG A 44 2.13 -13.49 -8.08
N GLU A 45 2.13 -14.14 -9.22
CA GLU A 45 1.01 -14.88 -9.78
C GLU A 45 1.38 -16.36 -9.88
N ASP A 46 0.37 -17.21 -9.80
CA ASP A 46 0.50 -18.64 -10.04
C ASP A 46 -0.73 -19.17 -10.77
N VAL A 47 -0.59 -20.35 -11.37
CA VAL A 47 -1.71 -21.03 -12.03
C VAL A 47 -2.10 -22.26 -11.21
N LEU A 48 -3.39 -22.52 -11.07
CA LEU A 48 -3.91 -23.59 -10.21
C LEU A 48 -3.32 -24.97 -10.54
N GLU A 49 -3.05 -25.26 -11.81
CA GLU A 49 -2.38 -26.49 -12.27
C GLU A 49 -1.00 -26.66 -11.61
N LEU A 50 -0.13 -25.65 -11.74
CA LEU A 50 1.23 -25.65 -11.19
C LEU A 50 1.19 -25.55 -9.66
N HIS A 51 0.31 -24.71 -9.12
CA HIS A 51 0.13 -24.54 -7.69
C HIS A 51 -0.24 -25.84 -6.98
N ARG A 52 -1.03 -26.71 -7.61
CA ARG A 52 -1.36 -28.03 -7.05
C ARG A 52 -0.19 -28.99 -7.03
N SER A 53 0.73 -28.87 -7.99
CA SER A 53 1.93 -29.70 -8.05
C SER A 53 2.99 -29.25 -7.05
N ASP A 54 3.19 -27.93 -6.91
CA ASP A 54 4.14 -27.36 -5.96
C ASP A 54 3.63 -26.00 -5.41
N PRO A 55 2.85 -26.02 -4.31
CA PRO A 55 2.30 -24.80 -3.71
C PRO A 55 3.35 -23.79 -3.22
N GLY A 56 4.59 -24.24 -3.02
CA GLY A 56 5.68 -23.45 -2.47
C GLY A 56 6.65 -22.89 -3.51
N ALA A 57 6.53 -23.27 -4.79
CA ALA A 57 7.42 -22.84 -5.86
C ALA A 57 7.56 -21.31 -5.91
N ARG A 58 6.42 -20.61 -5.85
CA ARG A 58 6.39 -19.14 -5.86
C ARG A 58 6.94 -18.50 -4.61
N ARG A 59 6.94 -19.17 -3.45
CA ARG A 59 7.59 -18.66 -2.23
C ARG A 59 9.11 -18.71 -2.34
N ARG A 60 9.64 -19.81 -2.89
CA ARG A 60 11.08 -20.04 -3.09
C ARG A 60 11.70 -19.18 -4.21
N ARG A 61 10.91 -18.72 -5.17
CA ARG A 61 11.36 -17.83 -6.26
C ARG A 61 12.15 -16.62 -5.70
N GLY A 62 13.45 -16.57 -6.01
CA GLY A 62 14.39 -15.52 -5.57
C GLY A 62 14.83 -15.56 -4.10
N ALA A 63 14.30 -16.49 -3.29
CA ALA A 63 14.65 -16.61 -1.87
C ALA A 63 15.93 -17.43 -1.64
N ASP A 64 16.17 -18.43 -2.49
CA ASP A 64 17.23 -19.43 -2.27
C ASP A 64 18.62 -18.97 -2.77
N GLU A 65 18.71 -17.93 -3.62
CA GLU A 65 19.99 -17.52 -4.22
C GLU A 65 20.73 -16.40 -3.47
N LEU A 66 20.05 -15.60 -2.63
CA LEU A 66 20.64 -14.37 -2.06
C LEU A 66 21.19 -14.53 -0.63
N TRP A 67 20.72 -15.52 0.14
CA TRP A 67 21.09 -15.69 1.54
C TRP A 67 21.43 -17.14 1.84
N ASP A 68 22.69 -17.52 1.60
CA ASP A 68 23.13 -18.90 1.78
C ASP A 68 23.09 -19.40 3.24
N LYS A 69 23.29 -18.53 4.24
CA LYS A 69 23.32 -18.93 5.67
C LYS A 69 22.95 -17.78 6.62
N GLY A 70 21.99 -18.05 7.51
CA GLY A 70 21.55 -17.12 8.56
C GLY A 70 22.35 -17.19 9.86
N VAL A 71 22.47 -16.05 10.54
CA VAL A 71 23.06 -15.92 11.89
C VAL A 71 22.00 -15.91 13.01
N ASP A 72 20.72 -15.95 12.67
CA ASP A 72 19.56 -15.86 13.57
C ASP A 72 18.99 -17.23 14.01
N GLY A 73 19.71 -18.33 13.75
CA GLY A 73 19.42 -19.65 14.33
C GLY A 73 18.13 -20.32 13.81
N LYS A 74 17.52 -19.80 12.74
CA LYS A 74 16.36 -20.38 12.05
C LYS A 74 16.78 -20.84 10.64
N GLU A 75 16.19 -21.92 10.12
CA GLU A 75 16.37 -22.30 8.70
C GLU A 75 15.95 -21.13 7.79
N GLY A 76 16.79 -20.77 6.81
CA GLY A 76 16.59 -19.57 5.97
C GLY A 76 16.84 -18.24 6.69
N GLY A 77 17.53 -18.28 7.82
CA GLY A 77 17.91 -17.11 8.57
C GLY A 77 18.70 -16.09 7.73
N ARG A 78 18.58 -14.79 8.03
CA ARG A 78 19.24 -13.74 7.25
C ARG A 78 20.36 -13.05 8.02
N LEU A 79 21.44 -12.73 7.32
CA LEU A 79 22.55 -11.97 7.90
C LEU A 79 22.09 -10.57 8.29
N SER A 80 22.25 -10.22 9.56
CA SER A 80 22.10 -8.86 10.06
C SER A 80 23.26 -8.55 11.01
N VAL A 81 23.92 -7.42 10.80
CA VAL A 81 25.01 -6.93 11.66
C VAL A 81 24.50 -6.65 13.08
N PHE A 82 23.20 -6.34 13.21
CA PHE A 82 22.55 -6.06 14.49
C PHE A 82 22.05 -7.31 15.22
N GLY A 83 22.26 -8.51 14.66
CA GLY A 83 21.88 -9.79 15.27
C GLY A 83 20.41 -10.19 15.11
N SER A 84 19.90 -10.97 16.06
CA SER A 84 18.51 -11.45 16.05
C SER A 84 17.51 -10.30 16.18
N SER A 85 16.34 -10.44 15.56
CA SER A 85 15.25 -9.48 15.70
C SER A 85 14.87 -9.27 17.16
N HIS A 86 14.54 -8.03 17.54
CA HIS A 86 13.95 -7.72 18.84
C HIS A 86 12.75 -8.63 19.11
N GLU A 87 12.69 -9.21 20.31
CA GLU A 87 11.58 -10.04 20.74
C GLU A 87 10.45 -9.14 21.26
N TYR A 88 9.28 -9.25 20.65
CA TYR A 88 8.09 -8.51 21.07
C TYR A 88 7.29 -9.38 22.03
N VAL A 89 7.38 -9.05 23.33
CA VAL A 89 6.65 -9.75 24.40
C VAL A 89 5.22 -9.21 24.47
N GLY A 90 4.23 -10.11 24.42
CA GLY A 90 2.81 -9.75 24.41
C GLY A 90 2.20 -9.84 23.01
N HIS A 91 1.49 -8.80 22.57
CA HIS A 91 0.93 -8.74 21.22
C HIS A 91 2.00 -8.40 20.19
N LYS A 92 1.93 -9.03 19.02
CA LYS A 92 2.73 -8.66 17.86
C LYS A 92 1.83 -8.55 16.65
N TRP A 93 1.47 -7.33 16.26
CA TRP A 93 0.49 -7.13 15.20
C TRP A 93 1.06 -7.44 13.81
N GLY A 94 0.30 -8.19 13.02
CA GLY A 94 0.64 -8.53 11.66
C GLY A 94 -0.57 -8.51 10.74
N MET A 95 -0.30 -8.63 9.44
CA MET A 95 -1.33 -8.60 8.43
C MET A 95 -1.00 -9.59 7.31
N ALA A 96 -2.01 -10.27 6.80
CA ALA A 96 -1.93 -11.07 5.58
C ALA A 96 -2.83 -10.44 4.51
N VAL A 97 -2.38 -10.46 3.27
CA VAL A 97 -3.10 -9.92 2.12
C VAL A 97 -3.17 -10.99 1.04
N ASP A 98 -4.38 -11.43 0.71
CA ASP A 98 -4.64 -12.37 -0.37
C ASP A 98 -4.87 -11.64 -1.71
N LEU A 99 -3.97 -11.84 -2.68
CA LEU A 99 -4.09 -11.25 -4.01
C LEU A 99 -5.07 -11.99 -4.92
N THR A 100 -5.43 -13.23 -4.59
CA THR A 100 -6.42 -14.02 -5.33
C THR A 100 -7.81 -13.38 -5.19
N THR A 101 -8.18 -13.04 -3.95
CA THR A 101 -9.47 -12.43 -3.61
C THR A 101 -9.50 -10.92 -3.76
N CYS A 102 -8.36 -10.25 -3.95
CA CYS A 102 -8.31 -8.81 -4.17
C CYS A 102 -8.81 -8.42 -5.58
N THR A 103 -9.95 -7.73 -5.64
CA THR A 103 -10.56 -7.24 -6.89
C THR A 103 -10.17 -5.81 -7.26
N GLY A 104 -9.44 -5.11 -6.39
CA GLY A 104 -9.09 -3.71 -6.60
C GLY A 104 -10.23 -2.70 -6.35
N CYS A 105 -11.27 -3.08 -5.60
CA CYS A 105 -12.47 -2.25 -5.34
C CYS A 105 -12.24 -0.90 -4.62
N GLN A 106 -11.02 -0.61 -4.14
CA GLN A 106 -10.62 0.62 -3.44
C GLN A 106 -11.38 0.96 -2.14
N ALA A 107 -12.26 0.08 -1.64
CA ALA A 107 -12.98 0.29 -0.40
C ALA A 107 -12.03 0.44 0.81
N CYS A 108 -10.92 -0.29 0.83
CA CYS A 108 -9.88 -0.18 1.85
C CYS A 108 -9.15 1.17 1.86
N VAL A 109 -9.03 1.85 0.71
CA VAL A 109 -8.43 3.19 0.59
C VAL A 109 -9.34 4.23 1.23
N VAL A 110 -10.64 4.17 0.92
CA VAL A 110 -11.65 5.07 1.48
C VAL A 110 -11.80 4.85 2.98
N ALA A 111 -11.90 3.59 3.42
CA ALA A 111 -11.99 3.26 4.85
C ALA A 111 -10.78 3.77 5.64
N CYS A 112 -9.56 3.59 5.12
CA CYS A 112 -8.36 4.11 5.77
C CYS A 112 -8.36 5.64 5.85
N THR A 113 -8.86 6.31 4.80
CA THR A 113 -8.98 7.77 4.75
C THR A 113 -9.97 8.28 5.80
N ALA A 114 -11.15 7.68 5.88
CA ALA A 114 -12.21 8.04 6.81
C ALA A 114 -11.80 7.77 8.27
N GLU A 115 -11.27 6.58 8.55
CA GLU A 115 -10.87 6.16 9.90
C GLU A 115 -9.74 7.03 10.47
N ASN A 116 -8.76 7.37 9.63
CA ASN A 116 -7.53 8.02 10.08
C ASN A 116 -7.46 9.50 9.70
N ASN A 117 -8.59 10.19 9.49
CA ASN A 117 -8.63 11.62 9.21
C ASN A 117 -7.66 12.06 8.09
N VAL A 118 -7.48 11.25 7.05
CA VAL A 118 -6.53 11.55 5.97
C VAL A 118 -7.13 12.63 5.06
N PRO A 119 -6.41 13.73 4.79
CA PRO A 119 -6.97 14.82 4.01
C PRO A 119 -7.15 14.47 2.54
N VAL A 120 -8.18 15.05 1.91
CA VAL A 120 -8.38 14.99 0.46
C VAL A 120 -7.48 16.02 -0.23
N VAL A 121 -6.78 15.60 -1.28
CA VAL A 121 -5.87 16.46 -2.04
C VAL A 121 -6.47 16.79 -3.40
N GLY A 122 -6.41 18.07 -3.80
CA GLY A 122 -6.92 18.50 -5.10
C GLY A 122 -6.11 17.98 -6.28
N ARG A 123 -6.77 17.90 -7.45
CA ARG A 123 -6.23 17.37 -8.72
C ARG A 123 -4.81 17.84 -9.06
N ASP A 124 -4.53 19.12 -8.92
CA ASP A 124 -3.25 19.71 -9.37
C ASP A 124 -2.06 19.30 -8.50
N GLU A 125 -2.30 18.95 -7.23
CA GLU A 125 -1.26 18.41 -6.34
C GLU A 125 -1.13 16.89 -6.52
N VAL A 126 -2.22 16.19 -6.82
CA VAL A 126 -2.16 14.76 -7.21
C VAL A 126 -1.32 14.59 -8.49
N ARG A 127 -1.43 15.49 -9.47
CA ARG A 127 -0.56 15.51 -10.67
C ARG A 127 0.94 15.59 -10.35
N LYS A 128 1.30 16.13 -9.18
CA LYS A 128 2.69 16.22 -8.71
C LYS A 128 3.12 15.01 -7.86
N GLY A 129 2.29 13.97 -7.76
CA GLY A 129 2.53 12.79 -6.92
C GLY A 129 2.43 13.08 -5.42
N ARG A 130 1.51 13.98 -5.03
CA ARG A 130 1.33 14.41 -3.63
C ARG A 130 -0.03 13.99 -3.07
N GLU A 131 -0.51 12.82 -3.48
CA GLU A 131 -1.74 12.24 -2.95
C GLU A 131 -1.56 11.78 -1.49
N MET A 132 -2.58 11.97 -0.66
CA MET A 132 -2.58 11.53 0.73
C MET A 132 -3.40 10.24 0.85
N HIS A 133 -2.78 9.11 0.52
CA HIS A 133 -3.33 7.78 0.75
C HIS A 133 -2.32 6.89 1.46
N TRP A 134 -2.71 6.32 2.60
CA TRP A 134 -1.85 5.48 3.44
C TRP A 134 -1.77 4.03 2.99
N ILE A 135 -2.80 3.61 2.27
CA ILE A 135 -2.88 2.35 1.52
C ILE A 135 -3.21 2.75 0.08
N ARG A 136 -2.48 2.18 -0.88
CA ARG A 136 -2.75 2.32 -2.31
C ARG A 136 -2.99 0.94 -2.90
N ILE A 137 -3.68 0.85 -4.03
CA ILE A 137 -3.81 -0.40 -4.78
C ILE A 137 -3.01 -0.22 -6.05
N ASP A 138 -1.90 -0.94 -6.14
CA ASP A 138 -1.06 -0.97 -7.32
C ASP A 138 -1.67 -1.96 -8.31
N ARG A 139 -1.83 -1.52 -9.57
CA ARG A 139 -2.34 -2.33 -10.66
C ARG A 139 -1.21 -2.65 -11.62
N TYR A 140 -0.91 -3.93 -11.80
CA TYR A 140 0.10 -4.37 -12.75
C TYR A 140 -0.54 -5.12 -13.90
N TYR A 141 -0.09 -4.78 -15.11
CA TYR A 141 -0.42 -5.47 -16.34
C TYR A 141 0.69 -6.44 -16.73
N THR A 142 0.30 -7.68 -16.97
CA THR A 142 1.14 -8.74 -17.54
C THR A 142 0.52 -9.15 -18.88
N SER A 143 1.34 -9.35 -19.91
CA SER A 143 0.87 -9.90 -21.17
C SER A 143 1.92 -10.80 -21.78
N THR A 144 1.46 -11.77 -22.56
CA THR A 144 2.32 -12.64 -23.35
C THR A 144 2.92 -11.83 -24.49
N ALA A 145 4.15 -12.18 -24.88
CA ALA A 145 4.78 -11.56 -26.04
C ALA A 145 4.22 -12.19 -27.33
N ASP A 146 4.00 -11.35 -28.35
CA ASP A 146 3.75 -11.79 -29.73
C ASP A 146 5.01 -12.48 -30.30
N ALA A 147 4.87 -13.10 -31.48
CA ALA A 147 5.99 -13.78 -32.15
C ALA A 147 7.19 -12.84 -32.48
N ALA A 148 7.02 -11.52 -32.37
CA ALA A 148 8.05 -10.51 -32.56
C ALA A 148 8.61 -9.96 -31.23
N GLY A 149 8.26 -10.57 -30.08
CA GLY A 149 8.71 -10.17 -28.76
C GLY A 149 8.02 -8.91 -28.21
N ARG A 150 6.95 -8.42 -28.86
CA ARG A 150 6.19 -7.26 -28.42
C ARG A 150 5.02 -7.72 -27.54
N PRO A 151 4.73 -7.02 -26.45
CA PRO A 151 3.62 -7.38 -25.57
C PRO A 151 2.29 -7.31 -26.32
N ASP A 152 1.48 -8.37 -26.27
CA ASP A 152 0.10 -8.30 -26.73
C ASP A 152 -0.66 -7.32 -25.83
N LEU A 153 -1.29 -6.31 -26.44
CA LEU A 153 -2.06 -5.29 -25.72
C LEU A 153 -3.56 -5.59 -25.72
N LEU A 154 -3.99 -6.61 -26.46
CA LEU A 154 -5.38 -7.04 -26.55
C LEU A 154 -5.71 -8.12 -25.52
N ASP A 155 -4.72 -8.95 -25.15
CA ASP A 155 -4.84 -9.95 -24.08
C ASP A 155 -3.89 -9.62 -22.92
N VAL A 156 -4.45 -8.96 -21.90
CA VAL A 156 -3.69 -8.45 -20.76
C VAL A 156 -4.27 -9.00 -19.45
N GLU A 157 -3.42 -9.63 -18.66
CA GLU A 157 -3.72 -10.05 -17.31
C GLU A 157 -3.46 -8.91 -16.31
N VAL A 158 -4.34 -8.80 -15.30
CA VAL A 158 -4.27 -7.73 -14.30
C VAL A 158 -4.09 -8.30 -12.90
N VAL A 159 -3.15 -7.74 -12.15
CA VAL A 159 -2.96 -8.00 -10.72
C VAL A 159 -3.21 -6.73 -9.93
N HIS A 160 -3.95 -6.86 -8.84
CA HIS A 160 -4.17 -5.80 -7.86
C HIS A 160 -3.40 -6.15 -6.60
N GLN A 161 -2.51 -5.26 -6.17
CA GLN A 161 -1.75 -5.42 -4.94
C GLN A 161 -1.97 -4.21 -4.04
N PRO A 162 -2.70 -4.34 -2.91
CA PRO A 162 -2.79 -3.26 -1.95
C PRO A 162 -1.46 -3.12 -1.20
N VAL A 163 -0.83 -1.96 -1.33
CA VAL A 163 0.45 -1.63 -0.68
C VAL A 163 0.22 -0.56 0.38
N MET A 164 0.47 -0.93 1.63
CA MET A 164 0.49 -0.03 2.80
C MET A 164 1.87 -0.04 3.47
N CYS A 165 2.00 0.70 4.58
CA CYS A 165 3.15 0.53 5.46
C CYS A 165 3.25 -0.91 5.96
N GLN A 166 4.39 -1.53 5.66
CA GLN A 166 4.66 -2.94 5.92
C GLN A 166 5.04 -3.24 7.38
N GLN A 167 5.10 -2.21 8.24
CA GLN A 167 5.59 -2.25 9.63
C GLN A 167 6.83 -3.14 9.78
N CYS A 168 7.89 -2.76 9.07
CA CYS A 168 9.13 -3.52 8.95
C CYS A 168 9.83 -3.66 10.30
N GLY A 169 10.15 -4.88 10.75
CA GLY A 169 10.91 -5.08 12.00
C GLY A 169 12.35 -4.52 11.94
N GLN A 170 12.96 -4.47 10.74
CA GLN A 170 14.16 -3.67 10.48
C GLN A 170 13.75 -2.48 9.61
N ALA A 171 13.23 -1.43 10.23
CA ALA A 171 12.67 -0.29 9.51
C ALA A 171 13.74 0.71 9.08
N PRO A 172 14.11 0.79 7.78
CA PRO A 172 15.10 1.76 7.30
C PRO A 172 14.62 3.21 7.48
N CYS A 173 13.30 3.42 7.58
CA CYS A 173 12.73 4.74 7.77
C CYS A 173 12.84 5.30 9.20
N GLU A 174 13.22 4.48 10.19
CA GLU A 174 13.41 4.95 11.58
C GLU A 174 14.79 5.56 11.80
N GLU A 175 15.84 4.82 11.43
CA GLU A 175 17.25 5.22 11.59
C GLU A 175 17.59 6.57 10.94
N VAL A 176 16.84 6.93 9.90
CA VAL A 176 17.04 8.17 9.14
C VAL A 176 16.29 9.38 9.69
N CYS A 177 15.53 9.23 10.78
CA CYS A 177 14.76 10.33 11.37
C CYS A 177 15.58 11.07 12.44
N PRO A 178 16.13 12.26 12.16
CA PRO A 178 16.97 12.98 13.13
C PRO A 178 16.21 13.44 14.38
N ALA A 179 14.88 13.52 14.31
CA ALA A 179 14.03 13.95 15.42
C ALA A 179 13.46 12.79 16.23
N MET A 180 13.73 11.53 15.86
CA MET A 180 13.12 10.33 16.46
C MET A 180 11.58 10.40 16.43
N ALA A 181 11.01 10.90 15.32
CA ALA A 181 9.56 10.96 15.12
C ALA A 181 8.96 9.62 14.65
N THR A 182 9.81 8.62 14.42
CA THR A 182 9.44 7.28 13.92
C THR A 182 10.21 6.25 14.71
N VAL A 183 9.50 5.44 15.47
CA VAL A 183 10.06 4.43 16.39
C VAL A 183 9.16 3.22 16.46
N HIS A 184 9.68 2.03 16.72
CA HIS A 184 8.84 0.88 17.05
C HIS A 184 8.21 1.02 18.45
N ASN A 185 6.99 0.54 18.60
CA ASN A 185 6.42 0.25 19.92
C ASN A 185 6.75 -1.18 20.37
N ASP A 186 6.31 -1.54 21.57
CA ASP A 186 6.45 -2.88 22.17
C ASP A 186 5.63 -3.98 21.46
N GLU A 187 4.74 -3.58 20.53
CA GLU A 187 3.87 -4.49 19.77
C GLU A 187 4.34 -4.71 18.32
N GLY A 188 5.50 -4.15 17.95
CA GLY A 188 6.08 -4.27 16.60
C GLY A 188 5.45 -3.34 15.55
N ILE A 189 4.60 -2.40 15.95
CA ILE A 189 4.09 -1.34 15.06
C ILE A 189 5.13 -0.23 14.96
N ASN A 190 5.47 0.16 13.73
CA ASN A 190 6.24 1.38 13.49
C ASN A 190 5.35 2.59 13.86
N HIS A 191 5.64 3.27 14.94
CA HIS A 191 4.85 4.39 15.42
C HIS A 191 5.33 5.70 14.79
N MET A 192 4.45 6.37 14.03
CA MET A 192 4.71 7.72 13.51
C MET A 192 4.16 8.75 14.49
N VAL A 193 5.07 9.42 15.20
CA VAL A 193 4.75 10.45 16.18
C VAL A 193 4.66 11.80 15.46
N TYR A 194 3.44 12.19 15.09
CA TYR A 194 3.16 13.33 14.20
C TYR A 194 3.71 14.67 14.72
N ASN A 195 3.56 14.93 16.02
CA ASN A 195 4.00 16.19 16.65
C ASN A 195 5.54 16.33 16.76
N ARG A 196 6.28 15.23 16.65
CA ARG A 196 7.76 15.23 16.68
C ARG A 196 8.37 15.41 15.30
N CYS A 197 7.57 15.23 14.24
CA CYS A 197 8.05 15.31 12.87
C CYS A 197 8.41 16.75 12.49
N ILE A 198 9.68 16.99 12.18
CA ILE A 198 10.19 18.28 11.70
C ILE A 198 10.18 18.41 10.17
N GLY A 199 9.65 17.42 9.45
CA GLY A 199 9.41 17.51 8.01
C GLY A 199 10.62 17.39 7.09
N THR A 200 11.69 16.69 7.51
CA THR A 200 12.88 16.43 6.66
C THR A 200 12.60 15.52 5.46
N ARG A 201 11.53 14.71 5.51
CA ARG A 201 11.09 13.76 4.46
C ARG A 201 12.07 12.62 4.15
N TYR A 202 13.20 12.54 4.83
CA TYR A 202 14.22 11.52 4.53
C TYR A 202 13.73 10.09 4.80
N CYS A 203 12.83 9.93 5.77
CA CYS A 203 12.12 8.66 6.02
C CYS A 203 11.29 8.17 4.82
N SER A 204 10.79 9.06 3.96
CA SER A 204 10.12 8.67 2.71
C SER A 204 11.13 8.15 1.69
N ASN A 205 12.27 8.82 1.56
CA ASN A 205 13.34 8.42 0.64
C ASN A 205 13.86 7.04 0.99
N ASN A 206 14.11 6.75 2.27
CA ASN A 206 14.64 5.46 2.70
C ASN A 206 13.60 4.34 2.76
N CYS A 207 12.30 4.65 2.67
CA CYS A 207 11.27 3.62 2.62
C CYS A 207 11.24 2.96 1.23
N PRO A 208 11.52 1.66 1.10
CA PRO A 208 11.57 1.01 -0.22
C PRO A 208 10.20 0.98 -0.90
N TYR A 209 9.12 0.87 -0.13
CA TYR A 209 7.74 0.84 -0.63
C TYR A 209 7.16 2.21 -0.97
N LYS A 210 7.85 3.30 -0.59
CA LYS A 210 7.36 4.69 -0.74
C LYS A 210 5.92 4.86 -0.25
N VAL A 211 5.64 4.42 0.97
CA VAL A 211 4.29 4.43 1.62
C VAL A 211 4.15 5.48 2.71
N ARG A 212 5.17 6.32 2.90
CA ARG A 212 5.06 7.50 3.75
C ARG A 212 4.59 8.68 2.90
N ARG A 213 3.61 9.43 3.40
CA ARG A 213 2.99 10.58 2.72
C ARG A 213 3.26 11.86 3.48
N PHE A 214 3.51 12.96 2.78
CA PHE A 214 3.92 14.22 3.41
C PHE A 214 2.84 15.28 3.26
N ASN A 215 2.50 15.95 4.36
CA ASN A 215 1.64 17.12 4.32
C ASN A 215 2.39 18.34 3.78
N TRP A 216 2.32 18.55 2.46
CA TRP A 216 2.93 19.69 1.78
C TRP A 216 2.30 21.02 2.18
N TYR A 217 0.98 21.01 2.34
CA TYR A 217 0.18 22.16 2.72
C TYR A 217 -0.61 21.85 3.98
N GLU A 218 -1.19 22.91 4.54
CA GLU A 218 -2.15 22.76 5.63
C GLU A 218 -3.48 22.31 5.00
N TYR A 219 -3.77 21.02 5.08
CA TYR A 219 -5.02 20.45 4.58
C TYR A 219 -6.13 20.46 5.64
N SER A 220 -5.77 20.50 6.93
CA SER A 220 -6.68 20.46 8.08
C SER A 220 -7.26 21.80 8.50
N LYS A 221 -6.52 22.90 8.32
CA LYS A 221 -7.02 24.25 8.60
C LYS A 221 -7.43 24.92 7.31
N TYR A 222 -8.55 25.64 7.39
CA TYR A 222 -8.99 26.66 6.45
C TYR A 222 -7.84 27.27 5.65
N ARG A 223 -7.76 26.98 4.36
CA ARG A 223 -6.87 27.72 3.45
C ARG A 223 -7.50 29.08 3.16
N ALA A 224 -7.41 30.02 4.11
CA ALA A 224 -7.20 31.40 3.70
C ALA A 224 -5.78 31.44 3.14
N GLY A 225 -5.63 31.91 1.89
CA GLY A 225 -4.31 32.21 1.34
C GLY A 225 -3.53 33.18 2.24
N PRO A 226 -2.25 33.46 1.94
CA PRO A 226 -1.42 34.33 2.78
C PRO A 226 -2.19 35.60 3.14
N ILE A 227 -2.28 35.87 4.45
CA ILE A 227 -2.96 37.05 4.98
C ILE A 227 -2.21 38.27 4.43
N GLY A 228 -2.87 39.09 3.60
CA GLY A 228 -2.32 40.37 3.14
C GLY A 228 -2.45 40.77 1.66
N SER A 229 -3.17 40.05 0.78
CA SER A 229 -3.35 40.56 -0.59
C SER A 229 -4.70 40.21 -1.24
N GLY A 230 -5.59 41.20 -1.31
CA GLY A 230 -6.58 41.32 -2.39
C GLY A 230 -8.03 40.91 -2.08
N SER A 231 -8.92 41.37 -2.98
CA SER A 231 -10.37 41.25 -2.86
C SER A 231 -10.87 39.79 -2.97
N PRO A 232 -12.08 39.49 -2.45
CA PRO A 232 -12.66 38.14 -2.45
C PRO A 232 -12.74 37.48 -3.83
N LEU A 233 -13.02 38.25 -4.89
CA LEU A 233 -13.14 37.74 -6.26
C LEU A 233 -11.81 37.25 -6.83
N VAL A 234 -10.70 37.93 -6.51
CA VAL A 234 -9.35 37.51 -6.91
C VAL A 234 -8.97 36.20 -6.22
N ARG A 235 -9.41 35.99 -4.97
CA ARG A 235 -9.21 34.71 -4.25
C ARG A 235 -10.00 33.57 -4.87
N ILE A 236 -11.23 33.80 -5.32
CA ILE A 236 -12.06 32.77 -5.97
C ILE A 236 -11.44 32.37 -7.32
N ALA A 237 -11.09 33.34 -8.16
CA ALA A 237 -10.44 33.08 -9.44
C ALA A 237 -9.08 32.37 -9.26
N LYS A 238 -8.27 32.79 -8.28
CA LYS A 238 -6.95 32.21 -8.01
C LYS A 238 -7.04 30.83 -7.34
N ASN A 239 -8.05 30.57 -6.52
CA ASN A 239 -8.32 29.22 -5.99
C ASN A 239 -8.76 28.26 -7.09
N ILE A 240 -9.60 28.73 -8.02
CA ILE A 240 -9.99 27.95 -9.21
C ILE A 240 -8.79 27.71 -10.14
N GLN A 241 -7.83 28.64 -10.20
CA GLN A 241 -6.69 28.57 -11.13
C GLN A 241 -5.38 28.00 -10.54
N THR A 242 -5.14 27.99 -9.21
CA THR A 242 -3.78 27.72 -8.66
C THR A 242 -3.66 26.98 -7.32
N SER A 243 -4.70 26.39 -6.71
CA SER A 243 -4.53 25.84 -5.35
C SER A 243 -5.29 24.53 -5.09
N GLY A 244 -4.54 23.48 -4.75
CA GLY A 244 -4.96 22.07 -4.63
C GLY A 244 -5.83 21.70 -3.42
N ALA A 245 -6.93 22.42 -3.20
CA ALA A 245 -8.08 21.93 -2.43
C ALA A 245 -9.34 22.26 -3.23
N THR A 246 -10.07 21.24 -3.68
CA THR A 246 -11.29 21.36 -4.51
C THR A 246 -12.53 21.75 -3.69
N SER A 247 -12.44 21.70 -2.37
CA SER A 247 -13.49 22.14 -1.46
C SER A 247 -13.48 23.66 -1.37
N SER A 248 -14.57 24.30 -1.77
CA SER A 248 -14.78 25.73 -1.56
C SER A 248 -14.73 26.04 -0.05
N GLN A 249 -14.30 27.25 0.34
CA GLN A 249 -14.29 27.64 1.77
C GLN A 249 -15.68 27.53 2.40
N ALA A 250 -16.76 27.56 1.62
CA ALA A 250 -18.13 27.42 2.08
C ALA A 250 -18.51 25.98 2.47
N GLU A 251 -17.97 24.96 1.78
CA GLU A 251 -18.29 23.55 2.05
C GLU A 251 -17.61 23.04 3.32
N LEU A 252 -16.41 23.53 3.64
CA LEU A 252 -15.68 23.19 4.88
C LEU A 252 -16.01 24.08 6.09
N SER A 253 -16.61 25.25 5.88
CA SER A 253 -17.03 26.17 6.95
C SER A 253 -18.43 25.91 7.50
N GLN A 254 -19.20 25.03 6.86
CA GLN A 254 -20.46 24.58 7.44
C GLN A 254 -20.15 23.40 8.36
N ALA A 255 -20.57 23.51 9.63
CA ALA A 255 -20.88 22.32 10.42
C ALA A 255 -21.81 21.47 9.54
N PRO A 256 -21.28 20.37 8.97
CA PRO A 256 -21.00 19.17 9.75
C PRO A 256 -19.65 18.46 9.47
N LEU A 257 -18.73 18.98 8.65
CA LEU A 257 -17.53 18.19 8.24
C LEU A 257 -16.53 17.90 9.37
N GLN A 258 -16.51 18.70 10.44
CA GLN A 258 -15.72 18.37 11.64
C GLN A 258 -16.26 17.15 12.39
N MET A 259 -17.56 16.86 12.27
CA MET A 259 -18.18 15.67 12.88
C MET A 259 -17.84 14.38 12.16
N LEU A 260 -17.28 14.46 10.93
CA LEU A 260 -16.77 13.30 10.21
C LEU A 260 -15.43 12.81 10.80
N LEU A 261 -14.70 13.68 11.49
CA LEU A 261 -13.36 13.38 11.97
C LEU A 261 -13.43 12.44 13.17
N ASN A 262 -12.62 11.37 13.12
CA ASN A 262 -12.43 10.46 14.23
C ASN A 262 -11.74 11.19 15.40
N PRO A 263 -12.37 11.32 16.58
CA PRO A 263 -11.77 12.03 17.72
C PRO A 263 -10.52 11.34 18.27
N GLU A 264 -10.38 10.02 18.07
CA GLU A 264 -9.25 9.23 18.56
C GLU A 264 -7.98 9.38 17.72
N VAL A 265 -8.09 9.99 16.53
CA VAL A 265 -6.97 10.14 15.60
C VAL A 265 -6.62 11.61 15.44
N THR A 266 -5.36 11.95 15.70
CA THR A 266 -4.84 13.31 15.50
C THR A 266 -5.08 13.78 14.08
N VAL A 267 -5.58 15.01 13.93
CA VAL A 267 -5.61 15.74 12.66
C VAL A 267 -4.24 16.40 12.46
N ARG A 268 -3.60 16.16 11.31
CA ARG A 268 -2.19 16.55 11.09
C ARG A 268 -2.10 17.90 10.39
N SER A 269 -1.21 18.76 10.90
CA SER A 269 -0.84 20.02 10.26
C SER A 269 0.19 19.84 9.15
N ARG A 270 0.45 20.92 8.41
CA ARG A 270 1.50 21.02 7.40
C ARG A 270 2.87 20.62 7.97
N GLY A 271 3.69 20.01 7.12
CA GLY A 271 5.09 19.74 7.46
C GLY A 271 5.32 18.39 8.12
N VAL A 272 4.28 17.57 8.25
CA VAL A 272 4.33 16.30 8.97
C VAL A 272 4.22 15.12 7.99
N MET A 273 4.99 14.07 8.24
CA MET A 273 4.87 12.79 7.55
C MET A 273 3.75 11.93 8.16
N GLU A 274 3.09 11.16 7.32
CA GLU A 274 2.05 10.22 7.67
C GLU A 274 2.31 8.87 7.03
N LYS A 275 1.69 7.83 7.57
CA LYS A 275 1.74 6.46 7.05
C LYS A 275 0.64 5.63 7.67
N CYS A 276 0.34 4.48 7.07
CA CYS A 276 -0.45 3.44 7.73
C CYS A 276 0.23 3.04 9.06
N ASN A 277 -0.55 2.97 10.14
CA ASN A 277 -0.14 2.65 11.50
C ASN A 277 -0.89 1.43 12.06
N PHE A 278 -1.43 0.57 11.19
CA PHE A 278 -2.31 -0.56 11.59
C PHE A 278 -3.50 -0.15 12.47
N CYS A 279 -4.07 1.04 12.21
CA CYS A 279 -5.19 1.58 13.00
C CYS A 279 -4.89 1.55 14.51
N LEU A 280 -3.73 2.09 14.89
CA LEU A 280 -3.20 2.10 16.25
C LEU A 280 -4.23 2.49 17.33
N GLN A 281 -5.15 3.40 17.02
CA GLN A 281 -6.24 3.80 17.91
C GLN A 281 -7.12 2.60 18.33
N ARG A 282 -7.39 1.65 17.42
CA ARG A 282 -8.18 0.45 17.69
C ARG A 282 -7.39 -0.60 18.47
N THR A 283 -6.10 -0.79 18.16
CA THR A 283 -5.26 -1.73 18.92
C THR A 283 -5.03 -1.22 20.36
N ARG A 284 -4.91 0.10 20.52
CA ARG A 284 -4.80 0.75 21.83
C ARG A 284 -6.07 0.56 22.67
N GLU A 285 -7.25 0.72 22.08
CA GLU A 285 -8.53 0.50 22.78
C GLU A 285 -8.65 -0.95 23.30
N ILE A 286 -8.24 -1.93 22.50
CA ILE A 286 -8.20 -3.33 22.96
C ILE A 286 -7.22 -3.51 24.11
N ARG A 287 -6.01 -2.96 23.99
CA ARG A 287 -5.01 -3.04 25.08
C ARG A 287 -5.50 -2.40 26.38
N GLU A 288 -6.25 -1.29 26.29
CA GLU A 288 -6.86 -0.65 27.47
C GLU A 288 -7.96 -1.55 28.08
N THR A 289 -8.77 -2.20 27.24
CA THR A 289 -9.80 -3.16 27.66
C THR A 289 -9.21 -4.42 28.31
N GLU A 290 -8.10 -4.95 27.78
CA GLU A 290 -7.39 -6.09 28.37
C GLU A 290 -6.78 -5.74 29.73
N LYS A 291 -6.21 -4.54 29.87
CA LYS A 291 -5.70 -4.04 31.17
C LYS A 291 -6.82 -3.89 32.20
N ALA A 292 -8.01 -3.45 31.77
CA ALA A 292 -9.16 -3.29 32.65
C ALA A 292 -9.80 -4.63 33.05
N SER A 293 -9.90 -5.58 32.12
CA SER A 293 -10.53 -6.89 32.35
C SER A 293 -9.57 -7.92 32.94
N GLY A 294 -8.25 -7.73 32.80
CA GLY A 294 -7.22 -8.72 33.15
C GLY A 294 -7.18 -9.94 32.21
N SER A 295 -7.92 -9.90 31.10
CA SER A 295 -8.03 -11.01 30.14
C SER A 295 -7.55 -10.59 28.76
N ARG A 296 -6.81 -11.47 28.08
CA ARG A 296 -6.35 -11.25 26.70
C ARG A 296 -7.55 -11.34 25.74
N ALA A 297 -7.62 -10.42 24.81
CA ALA A 297 -8.61 -10.35 23.77
C ALA A 297 -8.46 -11.54 22.81
N LYS A 298 -9.60 -12.06 22.36
CA LYS A 298 -9.65 -13.14 21.38
C LYS A 298 -9.32 -12.61 19.99
N ASP A 299 -8.89 -13.50 19.11
CA ASP A 299 -8.74 -13.17 17.69
C ASP A 299 -10.05 -12.58 17.12
N GLY A 300 -9.90 -11.59 16.24
CA GLY A 300 -11.01 -10.80 15.70
C GLY A 300 -11.58 -9.71 16.62
N ALA A 301 -11.15 -9.61 17.89
CA ALA A 301 -11.58 -8.51 18.77
C ALA A 301 -11.11 -7.13 18.28
N VAL A 302 -9.96 -7.06 17.61
CA VAL A 302 -9.52 -5.89 16.86
C VAL A 302 -9.45 -6.22 15.37
N THR A 303 -9.95 -5.31 14.56
CA THR A 303 -9.76 -5.36 13.10
C THR A 303 -9.51 -3.95 12.58
N THR A 304 -8.56 -3.83 11.65
CA THR A 304 -8.23 -2.56 10.99
C THR A 304 -9.36 -2.14 10.04
N ALA A 305 -9.49 -0.83 9.81
CA ALA A 305 -10.53 -0.31 8.91
C ALA A 305 -10.43 -0.89 7.48
N CYS A 306 -9.21 -1.11 6.97
CA CYS A 306 -9.01 -1.71 5.65
C CYS A 306 -9.44 -3.18 5.58
N ALA A 307 -9.23 -3.96 6.65
CA ALA A 307 -9.67 -5.34 6.75
C ALA A 307 -11.20 -5.44 6.91
N GLN A 308 -11.79 -4.65 7.82
CA GLN A 308 -13.22 -4.68 8.12
C GLN A 308 -14.08 -4.30 6.91
N THR A 309 -13.66 -3.34 6.10
CA THR A 309 -14.42 -2.87 4.93
C THR A 309 -14.21 -3.74 3.68
N CYS A 310 -13.21 -4.63 3.67
CA CYS A 310 -12.92 -5.42 2.47
C CYS A 310 -14.06 -6.42 2.17
N PRO A 311 -14.79 -6.29 1.05
CA PRO A 311 -15.95 -7.15 0.78
C PRO A 311 -15.56 -8.60 0.52
N THR A 312 -14.36 -8.82 -0.04
CA THR A 312 -13.81 -10.15 -0.33
C THR A 312 -12.95 -10.70 0.79
N GLN A 313 -12.81 -9.97 1.91
CA GLN A 313 -11.97 -10.34 3.06
C GLN A 313 -10.51 -10.64 2.68
N ALA A 314 -10.00 -9.96 1.65
CA ALA A 314 -8.63 -10.13 1.16
C ALA A 314 -7.56 -9.69 2.17
N ILE A 315 -7.91 -8.91 3.20
CA ILE A 315 -6.96 -8.44 4.22
C ILE A 315 -7.35 -9.05 5.56
N THR A 316 -6.45 -9.84 6.14
CA THR A 316 -6.59 -10.42 7.47
C THR A 316 -5.61 -9.73 8.41
N PHE A 317 -6.10 -9.18 9.52
CA PHE A 317 -5.27 -8.54 10.53
C PHE A 317 -5.42 -9.29 11.86
N GLY A 318 -4.34 -9.45 12.60
CA GLY A 318 -4.38 -10.14 13.88
C GLY A 318 -3.04 -10.17 14.59
N ASP A 319 -3.01 -10.88 15.71
CA ASP A 319 -1.81 -11.05 16.52
C ASP A 319 -0.98 -12.25 16.06
N LEU A 320 0.27 -12.00 15.66
CA LEU A 320 1.23 -13.00 15.24
C LEU A 320 1.72 -13.88 16.41
N ASN A 321 1.63 -13.40 17.65
CA ASN A 321 2.00 -14.17 18.84
C ASN A 321 0.86 -15.08 19.34
N ASP A 322 -0.35 -14.98 18.78
CA ASP A 322 -1.42 -15.96 19.04
C ASP A 322 -1.40 -17.06 17.96
N PRO A 323 -1.01 -18.31 18.30
CA PRO A 323 -0.88 -19.38 17.30
C PRO A 323 -2.21 -19.74 16.63
N ASN A 324 -3.36 -19.41 17.25
CA ASN A 324 -4.68 -19.72 16.72
C ASN A 324 -5.28 -18.59 15.88
N ALA A 325 -4.60 -17.45 15.75
CA ALA A 325 -5.12 -16.31 15.01
C ALA A 325 -5.24 -16.60 13.51
N GLN A 326 -6.30 -16.09 12.87
CA GLN A 326 -6.53 -16.26 11.44
C GLN A 326 -5.37 -15.75 10.58
N VAL A 327 -4.67 -14.71 11.05
CA VAL A 327 -3.48 -14.17 10.36
C VAL A 327 -2.35 -15.19 10.28
N ASN A 328 -2.14 -16.01 11.32
CA ASN A 328 -1.11 -17.05 11.33
C ASN A 328 -1.48 -18.20 10.39
N ALA A 329 -2.77 -18.58 10.32
CA ALA A 329 -3.26 -19.54 9.33
C ALA A 329 -3.04 -19.04 7.89
N ALA A 330 -3.27 -17.75 7.63
CA ALA A 330 -3.01 -17.14 6.32
C ALA A 330 -1.51 -17.12 5.99
N ILE A 331 -0.65 -16.69 6.93
CA ILE A 331 0.82 -16.62 6.73
C ILE A 331 1.44 -18.01 6.55
N ALA A 332 0.88 -19.05 7.18
CA ALA A 332 1.37 -20.42 7.06
C ALA A 332 1.14 -21.03 5.66
N GLN A 333 0.33 -20.40 4.81
CA GLN A 333 0.10 -20.89 3.46
C GLN A 333 1.39 -20.90 2.63
N ALA A 334 1.58 -21.95 1.83
CA ALA A 334 2.83 -22.20 1.13
C ALA A 334 3.21 -21.11 0.10
N HIS A 335 2.21 -20.42 -0.47
CA HIS A 335 2.39 -19.35 -1.47
C HIS A 335 2.46 -17.94 -0.85
N GLY A 336 2.72 -17.84 0.45
CA GLY A 336 2.97 -16.57 1.13
C GLY A 336 4.40 -16.06 0.90
N TRP A 337 4.56 -14.77 0.60
CA TRP A 337 5.85 -14.08 0.60
C TRP A 337 5.75 -12.70 1.24
N LYS A 338 6.91 -12.13 1.54
CA LYS A 338 7.03 -10.75 2.03
C LYS A 338 7.67 -9.90 0.94
N LEU A 339 7.05 -8.77 0.65
CA LEU A 339 7.45 -7.89 -0.43
C LEU A 339 8.85 -7.33 -0.18
N LEU A 340 9.78 -7.45 -1.15
CA LEU A 340 11.17 -6.98 -1.11
C LEU A 340 12.00 -7.46 0.10
N ASP A 341 11.53 -8.49 0.78
CA ASP A 341 12.14 -8.96 2.02
C ASP A 341 13.37 -9.82 1.75
N ALA A 342 13.35 -10.58 0.64
CA ALA A 342 14.47 -11.39 0.17
C ALA A 342 15.65 -10.53 -0.29
N GLU A 343 15.47 -9.27 -0.65
CA GLU A 343 16.56 -8.41 -1.13
C GLU A 343 17.06 -7.46 -0.06
N LEU A 344 16.15 -6.95 0.80
CA LEU A 344 16.45 -5.84 1.71
C LEU A 344 16.48 -6.22 3.19
N ASN A 345 16.07 -7.43 3.55
CA ASN A 345 15.97 -7.90 4.94
C ASN A 345 15.22 -6.91 5.88
N THR A 346 14.20 -6.22 5.37
CA THR A 346 13.42 -5.26 6.18
C THR A 346 12.50 -5.96 7.19
N ARG A 347 12.31 -7.28 7.09
CA ARG A 347 11.44 -8.10 7.93
C ARG A 347 10.01 -7.51 8.06
N PRO A 348 9.25 -7.34 6.95
CA PRO A 348 7.85 -6.91 6.97
C PRO A 348 6.96 -7.70 7.94
N ALA A 349 6.01 -7.02 8.58
CA ALA A 349 4.91 -7.64 9.32
C ALA A 349 3.70 -7.96 8.43
N VAL A 350 3.68 -7.45 7.19
CA VAL A 350 2.67 -7.78 6.18
C VAL A 350 3.19 -8.91 5.30
N THR A 351 2.37 -9.93 5.08
CA THR A 351 2.64 -11.06 4.18
C THR A 351 1.60 -11.06 3.06
N TYR A 352 2.04 -11.26 1.83
CA TYR A 352 1.17 -11.36 0.65
C TYR A 352 1.01 -12.81 0.22
N LEU A 353 -0.18 -13.20 -0.22
CA LEU A 353 -0.47 -14.49 -0.83
C LEU A 353 -0.62 -14.33 -2.34
N ALA A 354 -0.05 -15.26 -3.11
CA ALA A 354 -0.02 -15.25 -4.57
C ALA A 354 -1.41 -15.20 -5.16
N LYS A 355 -1.53 -14.49 -6.29
CA LYS A 355 -2.75 -14.57 -7.08
C LYS A 355 -2.77 -15.91 -7.81
N ILE A 356 -3.65 -16.81 -7.42
CA ILE A 356 -3.83 -18.11 -8.08
C ILE A 356 -4.90 -17.96 -9.15
N ARG A 357 -4.54 -18.21 -10.41
CA ARG A 357 -5.44 -18.16 -11.56
C ARG A 357 -5.95 -19.55 -11.90
N ASN A 358 -7.27 -19.67 -12.10
CA ASN A 358 -7.88 -20.90 -12.57
C ASN A 358 -7.97 -20.89 -14.11
N ARG A 359 -6.85 -21.14 -14.77
CA ARG A 359 -6.72 -21.30 -16.23
C ARG A 359 -5.69 -22.40 -16.54
N PRO A 360 -5.64 -22.96 -17.76
CA PRO A 360 -4.53 -23.83 -18.14
C PRO A 360 -3.20 -23.07 -18.08
N ALA A 361 -2.13 -23.76 -17.68
CA ALA A 361 -0.79 -23.18 -17.67
C ALA A 361 -0.27 -22.97 -19.11
N THR A 362 0.39 -21.83 -19.35
CA THR A 362 1.05 -21.56 -20.64
C THR A 362 2.36 -22.34 -20.75
N ALA A 363 2.90 -22.45 -21.96
CA ALA A 363 4.20 -23.09 -22.19
C ALA A 363 5.35 -22.36 -21.46
N GLU A 364 5.28 -21.04 -21.38
CA GLU A 364 6.25 -20.22 -20.62
C GLU A 364 6.19 -20.53 -19.12
N GLU A 365 4.99 -20.61 -18.54
CA GLU A 365 4.80 -20.91 -17.12
C GLU A 365 5.30 -22.31 -16.75
N ARG A 366 5.08 -23.30 -17.62
CA ARG A 366 5.61 -24.66 -17.44
C ARG A 366 7.14 -24.73 -17.59
N GLY A 367 7.73 -23.82 -18.37
CA GLY A 367 9.19 -23.73 -18.55
C GLY A 367 9.93 -22.97 -17.44
N ILE A 368 9.21 -22.18 -16.63
CA ILE A 368 9.81 -21.44 -15.50
C ILE A 368 10.13 -22.36 -14.30
N ASP A 369 9.47 -23.52 -14.19
CA ASP A 369 9.69 -24.50 -13.12
C ASP A 369 10.79 -25.55 -13.45
N THR A 370 11.40 -25.49 -14.65
CA THR A 370 12.66 -26.18 -14.87
C THR A 370 13.79 -25.36 -14.23
N PRO A 371 14.56 -25.90 -13.26
CA PRO A 371 15.77 -25.24 -12.82
C PRO A 371 16.63 -25.03 -14.06
N ALA A 372 17.11 -23.80 -14.27
CA ALA A 372 17.95 -23.46 -15.41
C ALA A 372 19.11 -24.45 -15.46
N ALA A 373 19.08 -25.35 -16.44
CA ALA A 373 20.17 -26.27 -16.70
C ALA A 373 21.38 -25.44 -17.13
N ASP A 374 22.41 -25.45 -16.30
CA ASP A 374 23.82 -25.23 -16.62
C ASP A 374 24.14 -24.22 -17.74
N HIS A 375 24.22 -22.94 -17.36
CA HIS A 375 25.19 -22.04 -17.97
C HIS A 375 26.53 -22.12 -17.23
N VAL A 376 27.16 -23.30 -17.26
CA VAL A 376 28.60 -23.45 -16.99
C VAL A 376 29.25 -24.12 -18.19
N ALA A 377 29.55 -23.32 -19.20
CA ALA A 377 30.57 -23.64 -20.20
C ALA A 377 31.29 -22.33 -20.56
N GLY A 378 32.53 -22.18 -20.10
CA GLY A 378 33.33 -21.02 -20.50
C GLY A 378 34.60 -20.76 -19.70
N GLY A 379 35.56 -21.68 -19.74
CA GLY A 379 37.00 -21.37 -19.81
C GLY A 379 37.66 -20.66 -18.62
N LYS A 380 38.43 -21.42 -17.84
CA LYS A 380 39.66 -20.89 -17.22
C LYS A 380 40.71 -20.60 -18.30
N PRO A 381 41.55 -19.59 -18.08
CA PRO A 381 42.99 -19.83 -18.03
C PRO A 381 43.47 -20.04 -16.59
#